data_AF-A0A854C145-F1
#
_entry.id   AF-A0A854C145-F1
#
_cell.length_a   1.000
_cell.length_b   1.000
_cell.length_c   1.000
_cell.angle_alpha   90.00
_cell.angle_beta   90.00
_cell.angle_gamma   90.00
#
_symmetry.space_group_name_H-M   'P 1'
#
loop_
_entity.id
_entity.type
_entity.pdbx_description
1 polymer ?
#
loop_
_entity_poly.entity_id
_entity_poly.type
_entity_poly.pdbx_seq_one_letter_code
_entity_poly.pdbx_strand_id
1 'polypeptide(L)'
;MNQHTVIKIRIAIPVAIIVAGIVYYIFDPSEYVAFPKCRFFVLTGLKCPACGLQRAVHALLSGNVVEAFSYNLFLLFSLPYAVALVLGEYYNFGGRFDRLKRFTQSRTMVYAYILLFFIWWILRNVCGL
;
A
#
# COMPACT_ATOMS: atom_id res chain seq x y z
N MET A 1 4.76 19.87 18.40
CA MET A 1 4.27 20.06 17.02
C MET A 1 3.07 20.99 17.07
N ASN A 2 3.08 22.14 16.38
CA ASN A 2 2.01 23.14 16.49
C ASN A 2 0.67 22.61 15.98
N GLN A 3 -0.43 22.98 16.63
CA GLN A 3 -1.81 22.63 16.25
C GLN A 3 -2.10 22.90 14.77
N HIS A 4 -1.61 24.04 14.24
CA HIS A 4 -1.72 24.38 12.82
C HIS A 4 -0.98 23.42 11.87
N THR A 5 0.15 22.85 12.30
CA THR A 5 0.91 21.87 11.50
C THR A 5 0.17 20.55 11.42
N VAL A 6 -0.45 20.11 12.52
CA VAL A 6 -1.22 18.86 12.58
C VAL A 6 -2.44 18.93 11.66
N ILE A 7 -3.16 20.06 11.66
CA ILE A 7 -4.32 20.28 10.79
C ILE A 7 -3.91 20.28 9.31
N LYS A 8 -2.79 20.96 8.95
CA LYS A 8 -2.28 20.97 7.57
C LYS A 8 -1.88 19.59 7.08
N ILE A 9 -1.15 18.82 7.89
CA ILE A 9 -0.76 17.44 7.57
C ILE A 9 -2.01 16.57 7.39
N ARG A 10 -3.00 16.77 8.26
CA ARG A 10 -4.23 15.99 8.17
C ARG A 10 -4.93 16.19 6.83
N ILE A 11 -5.07 17.42 6.36
CA ILE A 11 -5.74 17.71 5.08
C ILE A 11 -4.86 17.35 3.86
N ALA A 12 -3.55 17.55 3.94
CA ALA A 12 -2.65 17.32 2.81
C ALA A 12 -2.57 15.84 2.39
N ILE A 13 -2.61 14.91 3.34
CA ILE A 13 -2.46 13.47 3.05
C ILE A 13 -3.63 12.91 2.21
N PRO A 14 -4.92 13.08 2.58
CA PRO A 14 -6.04 12.65 1.76
C PRO A 14 -6.05 13.29 0.38
N VAL A 15 -5.74 14.59 0.29
CA VAL A 15 -5.65 15.29 -1.01
C VAL A 15 -4.58 14.65 -1.89
N ALA A 16 -3.39 14.40 -1.35
CA ALA A 16 -2.31 13.73 -2.08
C ALA A 16 -2.71 12.31 -2.53
N ILE A 17 -3.39 11.54 -1.67
CA ILE A 17 -3.89 10.20 -2.01
C ILE A 17 -4.92 10.26 -3.14
N ILE A 18 -5.86 11.21 -3.08
CA ILE A 18 -6.89 11.38 -4.12
C ILE A 18 -6.25 11.77 -5.45
N VAL A 19 -5.35 12.76 -5.44
CA VAL A 19 -4.65 13.19 -6.65
C VAL A 19 -3.83 12.04 -7.24
N ALA A 20 -3.08 11.31 -6.41
CA ALA A 20 -2.34 10.13 -6.87
C ALA A 20 -3.29 9.06 -7.42
N GLY A 21 -4.42 8.80 -6.76
CA GLY A 21 -5.44 7.86 -7.24
C GLY A 21 -5.99 8.25 -8.60
N ILE A 22 -6.32 9.53 -8.82
CA ILE A 22 -6.79 10.03 -10.12
C ILE A 22 -5.72 9.81 -11.19
N VAL A 23 -4.45 10.12 -10.90
CA VAL A 23 -3.34 9.89 -11.85
C VAL A 23 -3.23 8.41 -12.21
N TYR A 24 -3.23 7.51 -11.21
CA TYR A 24 -3.17 6.07 -11.45
C TYR A 24 -4.44 5.50 -12.08
N TYR A 25 -5.58 6.16 -11.97
CA TYR A 25 -6.80 5.75 -12.66
C TYR A 25 -6.76 6.12 -14.15
N ILE A 26 -6.30 7.34 -14.46
CA ILE A 26 -6.29 7.87 -15.83
C ILE A 26 -5.11 7.30 -16.65
N PHE A 27 -3.94 7.15 -16.05
CA PHE A 27 -2.72 6.77 -16.75
C PHE A 27 -2.29 5.35 -16.35
N ASP A 28 -2.30 4.41 -17.30
CA ASP A 28 -1.85 3.03 -17.07
C ASP A 28 -0.31 2.97 -16.90
N PRO A 29 0.21 2.56 -15.74
CA PRO A 29 1.65 2.39 -15.53
C PRO A 29 2.32 1.38 -16.46
N SER A 30 1.56 0.54 -17.15
CA SER A 30 2.03 -0.45 -18.12
C SER A 30 2.32 0.17 -19.48
N GLU A 31 1.58 1.21 -19.88
CA GLU A 31 1.68 1.83 -21.20
C GLU A 31 2.62 3.05 -21.22
N TYR A 32 2.70 3.77 -20.09
CA TYR A 32 3.46 5.03 -20.01
C TYR A 32 4.86 4.84 -19.43
N VAL A 33 5.90 5.14 -20.22
CA VAL A 33 7.32 5.08 -19.81
C VAL A 33 7.65 6.03 -18.66
N ALA A 34 6.86 7.08 -18.45
CA ALA A 34 7.04 8.06 -17.39
C ALA A 34 6.89 7.48 -15.97
N PHE A 35 6.28 6.30 -15.81
CA PHE A 35 6.17 5.66 -14.51
C PHE A 35 7.52 5.04 -14.08
N PRO A 36 7.99 5.33 -12.85
CA PRO A 36 9.29 4.87 -12.42
C PRO A 36 9.31 3.34 -12.30
N LYS A 37 10.24 2.71 -13.03
CA LYS A 37 10.51 1.29 -12.87
C LYS A 37 11.05 0.98 -11.47
N CYS A 38 10.80 -0.23 -10.98
CA CYS A 38 11.33 -0.67 -9.70
C CYS A 38 12.86 -0.71 -9.74
N ARG A 39 13.53 0.25 -9.09
CA ARG A 39 15.00 0.32 -9.05
C ARG A 39 15.62 -0.94 -8.43
N PHE A 40 14.97 -1.55 -7.45
CA PHE A 40 15.45 -2.79 -6.85
C PHE A 40 15.53 -3.92 -7.88
N PHE A 41 14.49 -4.09 -8.69
CA PHE A 41 14.47 -5.08 -9.77
C PHE A 41 15.51 -4.77 -10.85
N VAL A 42 15.63 -3.50 -11.26
CA VAL A 42 16.63 -3.10 -12.27
C VAL A 42 18.06 -3.39 -11.79
N LEU A 43 18.34 -3.21 -10.50
CA LEU A 43 19.68 -3.40 -9.94
C LEU A 43 20.01 -4.86 -9.60
N THR A 44 19.03 -5.65 -9.14
CA THR A 44 19.28 -6.99 -8.59
C THR A 44 18.71 -8.13 -9.44
N GLY A 45 17.81 -7.83 -10.38
CA GLY A 45 17.00 -8.83 -11.08
C GLY A 45 15.92 -9.49 -10.21
N LEU A 46 15.88 -9.21 -8.90
CA LEU A 46 14.91 -9.78 -7.96
C LEU A 46 13.68 -8.88 -7.82
N LYS A 47 12.49 -9.48 -7.76
CA LYS A 47 11.26 -8.74 -7.49
C LYS A 47 11.18 -8.44 -5.99
N CYS A 48 11.13 -7.17 -5.59
CA CYS A 48 10.83 -6.83 -4.20
C CYS A 48 9.37 -7.14 -3.86
N PRO A 49 8.99 -7.21 -2.57
CA PRO A 49 7.61 -7.51 -2.17
C PRO A 49 6.54 -6.57 -2.74
N ALA A 50 6.92 -5.33 -3.04
CA ALA A 50 6.05 -4.31 -3.62
C ALA A 50 6.11 -4.22 -5.16
N CYS A 51 6.91 -5.03 -5.86
CA CYS A 51 6.93 -5.05 -7.32
C CYS A 51 5.52 -5.34 -7.87
N GLY A 52 5.07 -4.55 -8.84
CA GLY A 52 3.74 -4.65 -9.44
C GLY A 52 2.66 -3.75 -8.81
N LEU A 53 2.95 -3.09 -7.69
CA LEU A 53 1.96 -2.31 -6.94
C LEU A 53 1.28 -1.20 -7.76
N GLN A 54 2.02 -0.49 -8.62
CA GLN A 54 1.44 0.57 -9.46
C GLN A 54 0.35 0.05 -10.41
N ARG A 55 0.65 -1.04 -11.12
CA ARG A 55 -0.29 -1.70 -12.04
C ARG A 55 -1.47 -2.31 -11.29
N ALA A 56 -1.21 -2.88 -10.12
CA ALA A 56 -2.26 -3.39 -9.27
C ALA A 56 -3.20 -2.29 -8.76
N VAL A 57 -2.67 -1.12 -8.39
CA VAL A 57 -3.49 0.04 -7.98
C VAL A 57 -4.32 0.55 -9.16
N HIS A 58 -3.74 0.68 -10.36
CA HIS A 58 -4.50 1.01 -11.56
C HIS A 58 -5.64 0.02 -11.80
N ALA A 59 -5.35 -1.29 -11.80
CA ALA A 59 -6.36 -2.34 -11.98
C ALA A 59 -7.46 -2.30 -10.91
N LEU A 60 -7.12 -2.08 -9.62
CA LEU A 60 -8.11 -1.90 -8.55
C LEU A 60 -9.02 -0.69 -8.80
N LEU A 61 -8.44 0.45 -9.20
CA LEU A 61 -9.18 1.68 -9.46
C LEU A 61 -10.07 1.55 -10.70
N SER A 62 -9.65 0.75 -11.69
CA SER A 62 -10.43 0.40 -12.88
C SER A 62 -11.48 -0.69 -12.61
N GLY A 63 -11.56 -1.23 -11.39
CA GLY A 63 -12.53 -2.26 -10.98
C GLY A 63 -12.10 -3.70 -11.29
N ASN A 64 -10.91 -3.91 -11.86
CA ASN A 64 -10.38 -5.24 -12.17
C ASN A 64 -9.60 -5.85 -11.00
N VAL A 65 -10.32 -6.40 -10.03
CA VAL A 65 -9.75 -6.96 -8.80
C VAL A 65 -8.89 -8.21 -9.06
N VAL A 66 -9.30 -9.05 -10.01
CA VAL A 66 -8.56 -10.29 -10.36
C VAL A 66 -7.20 -9.93 -10.96
N GLU A 67 -7.18 -8.96 -11.87
CA GLU A 67 -5.93 -8.47 -12.47
C GLU A 67 -5.04 -7.77 -11.43
N ALA A 68 -5.62 -7.01 -10.50
CA ALA A 68 -4.83 -6.40 -9.45
C ALA A 68 -4.05 -7.42 -8.60
N PHE A 69 -4.69 -8.54 -8.25
CA PHE A 69 -4.04 -9.59 -7.47
C PHE A 69 -3.04 -10.41 -8.29
N SER A 70 -3.21 -10.49 -9.62
CA SER A 70 -2.21 -11.12 -10.49
C SER A 70 -0.89 -10.33 -10.52
N TYR A 71 -0.95 -9.00 -10.37
CA TYR A 71 0.24 -8.16 -10.28
C TYR A 71 0.96 -8.25 -8.93
N ASN A 72 0.22 -8.36 -7.82
CA ASN A 72 0.80 -8.52 -6.49
C ASN A 72 -0.19 -9.10 -5.48
N LEU A 73 -0.12 -10.41 -5.23
CA LEU A 73 -1.04 -11.08 -4.30
C LEU A 73 -0.91 -10.58 -2.86
N PHE A 74 0.25 -10.06 -2.45
CA PHE A 74 0.46 -9.52 -1.10
C PHE A 74 -0.43 -8.30 -0.81
N LEU A 75 -1.00 -7.67 -1.84
CA LEU A 75 -2.04 -6.65 -1.69
C LEU A 75 -3.23 -7.12 -0.88
N LEU A 76 -3.57 -8.41 -0.94
CA LEU A 76 -4.67 -8.97 -0.17
C LEU A 76 -4.48 -8.76 1.33
N PHE A 77 -3.23 -8.75 1.80
CA PHE A 77 -2.89 -8.53 3.21
C PHE A 77 -2.52 -7.07 3.48
N SER A 78 -1.75 -6.45 2.60
CA SER A 78 -1.28 -5.08 2.82
C SER A 78 -2.39 -4.04 2.70
N LEU A 79 -3.38 -4.26 1.83
CA LEU A 79 -4.47 -3.29 1.63
C LEU A 79 -5.39 -3.20 2.86
N PRO A 80 -5.94 -4.31 3.43
CA PRO A 80 -6.72 -4.23 4.67
C PRO A 80 -5.90 -3.70 5.84
N TYR A 81 -4.62 -4.09 5.95
CA TYR A 81 -3.75 -3.60 7.01
C TYR A 81 -3.50 -2.08 6.91
N ALA A 82 -3.25 -1.56 5.70
CA ALA A 82 -3.10 -0.13 5.46
C ALA A 82 -4.39 0.64 5.74
N VAL A 83 -5.54 0.14 5.30
CA VAL A 83 -6.85 0.74 5.60
C VAL A 83 -7.09 0.79 7.10
N ALA A 84 -6.82 -0.30 7.82
CA ALA A 84 -6.98 -0.36 9.27
C ALA A 84 -6.07 0.65 10.01
N LEU A 85 -4.82 0.82 9.55
CA LEU A 85 -3.90 1.84 10.08
C LEU A 85 -4.42 3.26 9.84
N VAL A 86 -4.88 3.56 8.61
CA VAL A 86 -5.44 4.88 8.29
C VAL A 86 -6.69 5.17 9.12
N LEU A 87 -7.60 4.21 9.25
CA LEU A 87 -8.80 4.35 10.08
C LEU A 87 -8.45 4.56 11.56
N GLY A 88 -7.50 3.78 12.10
CA GLY A 88 -7.06 3.87 13.49
C GLY A 88 -6.29 5.13 13.84
N GLU A 89 -5.50 5.69 12.91
CA GLU A 89 -4.67 6.88 13.18
C GLU A 89 -5.39 8.19 12.82
N TYR A 90 -6.11 8.19 11.69
CA TYR A 90 -6.68 9.39 11.09
C TYR A 90 -8.14 9.63 11.48
N TYR A 91 -8.95 8.57 11.53
CA TYR A 91 -10.40 8.66 11.77
C TYR A 91 -10.80 8.34 13.22
N ASN A 92 -9.84 8.15 14.12
CA ASN A 92 -10.08 7.88 15.54
C ASN A 92 -10.50 9.14 16.32
N PHE A 93 -11.53 9.82 15.84
CA PHE A 93 -12.17 10.91 16.56
C PHE A 93 -13.11 10.32 17.62
N GLY A 94 -12.89 10.69 18.89
CA GLY A 94 -13.71 10.23 20.01
C GLY A 94 -13.48 8.77 20.42
N GLY A 95 -12.33 8.17 20.10
CA GLY A 95 -11.93 6.84 20.59
C GLY A 95 -12.63 5.63 19.94
N ARG A 96 -13.46 5.85 18.91
CA ARG A 96 -14.18 4.76 18.20
C ARG A 96 -13.27 3.66 17.64
N PHE A 97 -12.06 4.01 17.21
CA PHE A 97 -11.10 3.08 16.61
C PHE A 97 -9.92 2.76 17.54
N ASP A 98 -10.00 3.07 18.83
CA ASP A 98 -8.92 2.80 19.80
C ASP A 98 -8.53 1.32 19.84
N ARG A 99 -9.50 0.41 19.77
CA ARG A 99 -9.24 -1.04 19.72
C ARG A 99 -8.51 -1.42 18.44
N LEU A 100 -8.92 -0.88 17.30
CA LEU A 100 -8.31 -1.15 15.99
C LEU A 100 -6.88 -0.59 15.93
N LYS A 101 -6.66 0.62 16.43
CA LYS A 101 -5.34 1.25 16.56
C LYS A 101 -4.42 0.38 17.43
N ARG A 102 -4.85 0.01 18.63
CA ARG A 102 -4.06 -0.87 19.52
C ARG A 102 -3.74 -2.22 18.90
N PHE A 103 -4.69 -2.81 18.16
CA PHE A 103 -4.51 -4.10 17.51
C PHE A 103 -3.50 -4.02 16.36
N THR A 104 -3.69 -3.06 15.44
CA THR A 104 -2.81 -2.86 14.27
C THR A 104 -1.39 -2.45 14.66
N GLN A 105 -1.24 -1.65 15.73
CA GLN A 105 0.04 -1.21 16.28
C GLN A 105 0.57 -2.13 17.38
N SER A 106 -0.08 -3.27 17.65
CA SER A 106 0.46 -4.25 18.58
C SER A 106 1.78 -4.80 18.04
N ARG A 107 2.74 -5.05 18.94
CA ARG A 107 4.04 -5.64 18.55
C ARG A 107 3.85 -6.93 17.76
N THR A 108 2.90 -7.76 18.18
CA THR A 108 2.54 -9.00 17.51
C THR A 108 2.13 -8.78 16.05
N MET A 109 1.24 -7.82 15.78
CA MET A 109 0.80 -7.54 14.41
C MET A 109 1.90 -6.97 13.53
N VAL A 110 2.72 -6.07 14.08
CA VAL A 110 3.86 -5.52 13.33
C VAL A 110 4.85 -6.63 12.97
N TYR A 111 5.23 -7.49 13.93
CA TYR A 111 6.11 -8.62 13.65
C TYR A 111 5.49 -9.64 12.70
N ALA A 112 4.19 -9.93 12.83
CA ALA A 112 3.48 -10.81 11.90
C ALA A 112 3.49 -10.25 10.48
N TYR A 113 3.24 -8.95 10.30
CA TYR A 113 3.29 -8.31 8.99
C TYR A 113 4.69 -8.34 8.39
N ILE A 114 5.73 -8.04 9.19
CA ILE A 114 7.13 -8.12 8.75
C ILE A 114 7.48 -9.55 8.32
N LEU A 115 7.09 -10.56 9.12
CA LEU A 115 7.33 -11.95 8.79
C LEU A 115 6.64 -12.33 7.47
N LEU A 116 5.37 -11.99 7.31
CA LEU A 116 4.62 -12.23 6.07
C LEU A 116 5.25 -11.52 4.86
N PHE A 117 5.78 -10.31 5.04
CA PHE A 117 6.47 -9.55 4.01
C PHE A 117 7.73 -10.29 3.51
N PHE A 118 8.54 -10.83 4.42
CA PHE A 118 9.72 -11.62 4.06
C PHE A 118 9.35 -12.98 3.46
N ILE A 119 8.35 -13.67 4.01
CA ILE A 119 7.83 -14.91 3.44
C ILE A 119 7.37 -14.69 2.00
N TRP A 120 6.57 -13.64 1.76
CA TRP A 120 6.13 -13.28 0.42
C TRP A 120 7.31 -12.94 -0.50
N TRP A 121 8.31 -12.21 0.01
CA TRP A 121 9.51 -11.89 -0.79
C TRP A 121 10.21 -13.15 -1.31
N ILE A 122 10.39 -14.14 -0.44
CA ILE A 122 11.04 -15.40 -0.80
C ILE A 122 10.14 -16.18 -1.77
N LEU A 123 8.87 -16.39 -1.42
CA LEU A 123 7.91 -17.12 -2.25
C LEU A 123 7.83 -16.55 -3.66
N ARG A 124 7.75 -15.24 -3.82
CA ARG A 124 7.60 -14.64 -5.14
C ARG A 124 8.83 -14.80 -6.04
N ASN A 125 10.04 -14.76 -5.47
CA ASN A 125 11.26 -14.91 -6.24
C ASN A 125 11.56 -16.39 -6.54
N VAL A 126 11.19 -17.30 -5.65
CA VAL A 126 11.39 -18.74 -5.84
C VAL A 126 10.33 -19.35 -6.76
N CYS A 127 9.06 -18.98 -6.60
CA CYS A 127 7.94 -19.50 -7.40
C CYS A 127 7.65 -18.69 -8.67
N GLY A 128 8.38 -17.60 -8.92
CA GLY A 128 8.23 -16.77 -10.12
C GLY A 128 7.02 -15.82 -10.14
N LEU A 129 6.36 -15.58 -9.00
CA LEU A 129 5.17 -14.72 -8.85
C LEU A 129 5.46 -13.23 -9.09
#